data_AF-A0A1H2NHP1-F1
#
_entry.id   AF-A0A1H2NHP1-F1
#
_cell.length_a   1.000
_cell.length_b   1.000
_cell.length_c   1.000
_cell.angle_alpha   90.00
_cell.angle_beta   90.00
_cell.angle_gamma   90.00
#
_symmetry.space_group_name_H-M   'P 1'
#
loop_
_entity.id
_entity.type
_entity.pdbx_description
1 polymer ?
#
loop_
_entity_poly.entity_id
_entity_poly.type
_entity_poly.pdbx_seq_one_letter_code
_entity_poly.pdbx_strand_id
1 'polypeptide(L)'
;MAQAGGGRGGAGRATTELEAQVAGAQRRSLFVSLGTLLSTAALVLGLLALSAAYTGASDTTSVPWIVTLMAAAAAMGLLCVVQLRLWNLSWRRWLEGVATERVERISWVLHVVSYAVVVVGILAGIAASHDVGFAGGVSNWATLALVPLIAAQVLGAVNFVRRDGPPGTIPTHLRRLFARIERARHED
;
A
#
# COMPACT_ATOMS: atom_id res chain seq x y z
N MET A 1 -11.53 -58.45 -14.71
CA MET A 1 -11.87 -57.58 -13.57
C MET A 1 -10.90 -56.40 -13.56
N ALA A 2 -11.32 -55.24 -14.06
CA ALA A 2 -10.51 -54.02 -14.02
C ALA A 2 -11.07 -53.09 -12.94
N GLN A 3 -10.27 -52.77 -11.93
CA GLN A 3 -10.61 -51.75 -10.93
C GLN A 3 -10.33 -50.36 -11.51
N ALA A 4 -11.39 -49.62 -11.80
CA ALA A 4 -11.33 -48.18 -12.00
C ALA A 4 -11.36 -47.50 -10.61
N GLY A 5 -10.19 -47.20 -10.06
CA GLY A 5 -10.05 -46.48 -8.80
C GLY A 5 -9.06 -45.32 -8.97
N GLY A 6 -9.56 -44.10 -9.16
CA GLY A 6 -8.67 -42.93 -9.23
C GLY A 6 -9.32 -41.68 -9.78
N GLY A 7 -10.27 -41.08 -9.05
CA GLY A 7 -10.88 -39.80 -9.47
C GLY A 7 -11.33 -38.85 -8.36
N ARG A 8 -11.24 -39.25 -7.08
CA ARG A 8 -11.81 -38.46 -5.96
C ARG A 8 -10.82 -37.52 -5.25
N GLY A 9 -9.52 -37.60 -5.55
CA GLY A 9 -8.50 -36.76 -4.90
C GLY A 9 -8.33 -35.35 -5.47
N GLY A 10 -8.82 -35.08 -6.69
CA GLY A 10 -8.59 -33.80 -7.37
C GLY A 10 -9.55 -32.68 -6.95
N ALA A 11 -10.83 -33.00 -6.74
CA ALA A 11 -11.86 -32.02 -6.41
C ALA A 11 -11.66 -31.40 -5.01
N GLY A 12 -11.33 -32.22 -4.00
CA GLY A 12 -11.11 -31.74 -2.63
C GLY A 12 -9.84 -30.92 -2.44
N ARG A 13 -8.83 -31.13 -3.30
CA ARG A 13 -7.57 -30.36 -3.29
C ARG A 13 -7.73 -29.00 -3.98
N ALA A 14 -8.48 -28.96 -5.09
CA ALA A 14 -8.79 -27.71 -5.79
C ALA A 14 -9.64 -26.75 -4.95
N THR A 15 -10.59 -27.27 -4.15
CA THR A 15 -11.39 -26.44 -3.23
C THR A 15 -10.58 -25.87 -2.09
N THR A 16 -9.67 -26.65 -1.49
CA THR A 16 -8.80 -26.17 -0.39
C THR A 16 -7.78 -25.14 -0.87
N GLU A 17 -7.24 -25.28 -2.08
CA GLU A 17 -6.34 -24.28 -2.67
C GLU A 17 -7.07 -22.96 -2.97
N LEU A 18 -8.30 -23.01 -3.46
CA LEU A 18 -9.12 -21.82 -3.70
C LEU A 18 -9.47 -21.11 -2.38
N GLU A 19 -9.89 -21.85 -1.35
CA GLU A 19 -10.19 -21.30 -0.02
C GLU A 19 -8.98 -20.60 0.61
N ALA A 20 -7.79 -21.21 0.51
CA ALA A 20 -6.55 -20.62 0.99
C ALA A 20 -6.19 -19.32 0.23
N GLN A 21 -6.41 -19.28 -1.09
CA GLN A 21 -6.21 -18.07 -1.90
C GLN A 21 -7.18 -16.96 -1.51
N VAL A 22 -8.46 -17.28 -1.28
CA VAL A 22 -9.49 -16.31 -0.85
C VAL A 22 -9.14 -15.73 0.52
N ALA A 23 -8.76 -16.57 1.49
CA ALA A 23 -8.35 -16.13 2.83
C ALA A 23 -7.10 -15.22 2.78
N GLY A 24 -6.13 -15.57 1.93
CA GLY A 24 -4.94 -14.76 1.68
C GLY A 24 -5.26 -13.40 1.07
N ALA A 25 -6.19 -13.35 0.10
CA ALA A 25 -6.62 -12.13 -0.55
C ALA A 25 -7.38 -11.18 0.41
N GLN A 26 -8.24 -11.71 1.27
CA GLN A 26 -8.95 -10.94 2.30
C GLN A 26 -7.97 -10.30 3.30
N ARG A 27 -7.00 -11.08 3.80
CA ARG A 27 -5.99 -10.56 4.74
C ARG A 27 -5.16 -9.42 4.16
N ARG A 28 -4.96 -9.40 2.83
CA ARG A 28 -4.23 -8.32 2.13
C ARG A 28 -5.04 -7.05 1.97
N SER A 29 -6.35 -7.16 1.73
CA SER A 29 -7.24 -6.00 1.73
C SER A 29 -7.25 -5.25 3.07
N LEU A 30 -7.03 -5.98 4.19
CA LEU A 30 -6.88 -5.38 5.52
C LEU A 30 -5.61 -4.54 5.63
N PHE A 31 -4.47 -4.99 5.08
CA PHE A 31 -3.24 -4.18 5.11
C PHE A 31 -3.37 -2.89 4.29
N VAL A 32 -4.07 -2.93 3.16
CA VAL A 32 -4.33 -1.71 2.37
C VAL A 32 -5.25 -0.75 3.15
N SER A 33 -6.26 -1.29 3.82
CA SER A 33 -7.15 -0.51 4.70
C SER A 33 -6.40 0.11 5.89
N LEU A 34 -5.44 -0.62 6.46
CA LEU A 34 -4.55 -0.11 7.51
C LEU A 34 -3.70 1.05 6.99
N GLY A 35 -3.28 1.02 5.73
CA GLY A 35 -2.60 2.14 5.07
C GLY A 35 -3.43 3.42 5.11
N THR A 36 -4.73 3.34 4.80
CA THR A 36 -5.64 4.50 4.91
C THR A 36 -5.73 5.03 6.34
N LEU A 37 -5.87 4.14 7.34
CA LEU A 37 -5.93 4.54 8.75
C LEU A 37 -4.65 5.24 9.22
N LEU A 38 -3.49 4.74 8.80
CA LEU A 38 -2.20 5.35 9.09
C LEU A 38 -2.06 6.71 8.42
N SER A 39 -2.54 6.86 7.18
CA SER A 39 -2.56 8.17 6.52
C SER A 39 -3.43 9.19 7.26
N THR A 40 -4.58 8.75 7.80
CA THR A 40 -5.42 9.58 8.67
C THR A 40 -4.70 9.95 9.97
N ALA A 41 -3.96 9.02 10.59
CA ALA A 41 -3.15 9.32 11.77
C ALA A 41 -2.07 10.37 11.46
N ALA A 42 -1.40 10.27 10.30
CA ALA A 42 -0.44 11.27 9.85
C ALA A 42 -1.08 12.66 9.68
N LEU A 43 -2.31 12.73 9.13
CA LEU A 43 -3.07 13.97 9.02
C LEU A 43 -3.41 14.58 10.38
N VAL A 44 -3.86 13.76 11.33
CA VAL A 44 -4.16 14.22 12.71
C VAL A 44 -2.91 14.77 13.37
N LEU A 45 -1.78 14.08 13.26
CA LEU A 45 -0.50 14.57 13.79
C LEU A 45 -0.03 15.85 13.09
N GLY A 46 -0.25 15.99 11.78
CA GLY A 46 -0.02 17.23 11.04
C GLY A 46 -0.89 18.40 11.55
N LEU A 47 -2.16 18.15 11.87
CA LEU A 47 -3.04 19.14 12.49
C LEU A 47 -2.56 19.55 13.89
N LEU A 48 -2.03 18.61 14.68
CA LEU A 48 -1.42 18.92 15.98
C LEU A 48 -0.14 19.75 15.82
N ALA A 49 0.69 19.46 14.81
CA ALA A 49 1.85 20.28 14.47
C ALA A 49 1.41 21.70 14.07
N LEU A 50 0.36 21.83 13.26
CA LEU A 50 -0.20 23.12 12.85
C LEU A 50 -0.75 23.90 14.04
N SER A 51 -1.49 23.24 14.93
CA SER A 51 -2.00 23.83 16.17
C SER A 51 -0.85 24.33 17.07
N ALA A 52 0.22 23.54 17.21
CA ALA A 52 1.41 23.92 17.96
C ALA A 52 2.13 25.13 17.34
N ALA A 53 2.13 25.25 16.00
CA ALA A 53 2.72 26.39 15.31
C ALA A 53 1.95 27.70 15.61
N TYR A 54 0.62 27.64 15.72
CA TYR A 54 -0.23 28.80 16.03
C TYR A 54 -0.35 29.13 17.52
N THR A 55 -0.11 28.18 18.41
CA THR A 55 -0.19 28.36 19.87
C THR A 55 1.17 28.55 20.53
N GLY A 56 2.26 28.41 19.77
CA GLY A 56 3.62 28.64 20.24
C GLY A 56 3.89 30.11 20.57
N ALA A 57 4.85 30.33 21.47
CA ALA A 57 5.22 31.67 21.95
C ALA A 57 6.07 32.49 20.94
N SER A 58 6.46 31.92 19.81
CA SER A 58 7.35 32.54 18.82
C SER A 58 6.82 32.39 17.41
N ASP A 59 6.96 33.44 16.60
CA ASP A 59 6.69 33.42 15.15
C ASP A 59 7.49 32.28 14.49
N THR A 60 6.83 31.49 13.65
CA THR A 60 7.45 30.35 12.96
C THR A 60 7.20 30.40 11.47
N THR A 61 8.24 30.11 10.69
CA THR A 61 8.15 29.93 9.23
C THR A 61 7.74 28.52 8.82
N SER A 62 7.46 27.64 9.79
CA SER A 62 7.20 26.21 9.56
C SER A 62 5.84 25.91 8.91
N VAL A 63 4.87 26.84 8.95
CA VAL A 63 3.49 26.61 8.52
C VAL A 63 3.37 26.06 7.09
N PRO A 64 4.03 26.62 6.05
CA PRO A 64 3.96 26.08 4.69
C PRO A 64 4.46 24.64 4.58
N TRP A 65 5.48 24.28 5.36
CA TRP A 65 6.01 22.91 5.41
C TRP A 65 5.02 21.95 6.07
N ILE A 66 4.38 22.37 7.16
CA ILE A 66 3.32 21.58 7.81
C ILE A 66 2.14 21.34 6.86
N VAL A 67 1.70 22.37 6.13
CA VAL A 67 0.65 22.24 5.11
C VAL A 67 1.07 21.27 4.00
N THR A 68 2.33 21.32 3.57
CA THR A 68 2.87 20.41 2.55
C THR A 68 2.89 18.96 3.05
N LEU A 69 3.31 18.73 4.30
CA LEU A 69 3.24 17.43 4.96
C LEU A 69 1.80 16.90 5.02
N MET A 70 0.84 17.74 5.41
CA MET A 70 -0.57 17.37 5.45
C MET A 70 -1.11 17.05 4.05
N ALA A 71 -0.74 17.83 3.04
CA ALA A 71 -1.13 17.56 1.65
C ALA A 71 -0.57 16.20 1.17
N ALA A 72 0.69 15.88 1.51
CA ALA A 72 1.28 14.58 1.22
C ALA A 72 0.54 13.44 1.95
N ALA A 73 0.16 13.62 3.21
CA ALA A 73 -0.62 12.65 3.97
C ALA A 73 -2.05 12.46 3.42
N ALA A 74 -2.71 13.53 2.95
CA ALA A 74 -4.00 13.44 2.28
C ALA A 74 -3.89 12.70 0.93
N ALA A 75 -2.88 13.05 0.13
CA ALA A 75 -2.61 12.39 -1.14
C ALA A 75 -2.30 10.90 -0.95
N MET A 76 -1.51 10.54 0.06
CA MET A 76 -1.24 9.14 0.41
C MET A 76 -2.53 8.41 0.81
N GLY A 77 -3.39 9.03 1.60
CA GLY A 77 -4.68 8.45 2.00
C GLY A 77 -5.57 8.17 0.80
N LEU A 78 -5.64 9.12 -0.15
CA LEU A 78 -6.35 8.93 -1.42
C LEU A 78 -5.74 7.78 -2.24
N LEU A 79 -4.42 7.71 -2.33
CA LEU A 79 -3.72 6.61 -3.01
C LEU A 79 -4.07 5.26 -2.38
N CYS A 80 -4.06 5.13 -1.04
CA CYS A 80 -4.45 3.90 -0.34
C CYS A 80 -5.90 3.50 -0.66
N VAL A 81 -6.85 4.45 -0.63
CA VAL A 81 -8.25 4.19 -0.98
C VAL A 81 -8.39 3.74 -2.43
N VAL A 82 -7.75 4.42 -3.37
CA VAL A 82 -7.81 4.05 -4.80
C VAL A 82 -7.18 2.68 -5.01
N GLN A 83 -6.03 2.38 -4.39
CA GLN A 83 -5.42 1.05 -4.47
C GLN A 83 -6.34 -0.05 -3.91
N LEU A 84 -7.04 0.20 -2.80
CA LEU A 84 -8.03 -0.74 -2.28
C LEU A 84 -9.18 -0.98 -3.27
N ARG A 85 -9.66 0.08 -3.94
CA ARG A 85 -10.71 -0.03 -4.96
C ARG A 85 -10.24 -0.82 -6.18
N LEU A 86 -9.01 -0.56 -6.65
CA LEU A 86 -8.40 -1.30 -7.76
C LEU A 86 -8.17 -2.77 -7.39
N TRP A 87 -7.82 -3.06 -6.12
CA TRP A 87 -7.70 -4.43 -5.60
C TRP A 87 -9.04 -5.16 -5.73
N ASN A 88 -10.09 -4.58 -5.15
CA ASN A 88 -11.43 -5.17 -5.18
C ASN A 88 -11.96 -5.35 -6.61
N LEU A 89 -11.68 -4.39 -7.50
CA LEU A 89 -12.05 -4.50 -8.91
C LEU A 89 -11.28 -5.62 -9.62
N SER A 90 -9.97 -5.72 -9.41
CA SER A 90 -9.13 -6.78 -9.99
C SER A 90 -9.58 -8.16 -9.52
N TRP A 91 -9.94 -8.29 -8.24
CA TRP A 91 -10.43 -9.52 -7.64
C TRP A 91 -11.76 -9.97 -8.26
N ARG A 92 -12.72 -9.06 -8.40
CA ARG A 92 -14.02 -9.34 -9.05
C ARG A 92 -13.83 -9.76 -10.51
N ARG A 93 -13.05 -8.99 -11.28
CA ARG A 93 -12.77 -9.31 -12.69
C ARG A 93 -12.10 -10.66 -12.85
N TRP A 94 -11.18 -11.02 -11.95
CA TRP A 94 -10.56 -12.34 -11.97
C TRP A 94 -11.58 -13.46 -11.76
N LEU A 95 -12.48 -13.33 -10.78
CA LEU A 95 -13.56 -14.29 -10.54
C LEU A 95 -14.51 -14.42 -11.74
N GLU A 96 -14.73 -13.32 -12.46
CA GLU A 96 -15.57 -13.26 -13.66
C GLU A 96 -14.84 -13.68 -14.96
N GLY A 97 -13.54 -14.00 -14.90
CA GLY A 97 -12.73 -14.32 -16.08
C GLY A 97 -12.45 -13.14 -17.02
N VAL A 98 -12.60 -11.91 -16.52
CA VAL A 98 -12.43 -10.65 -17.27
C VAL A 98 -10.99 -10.14 -17.16
N ALA A 99 -10.46 -9.56 -18.25
CA ALA A 99 -9.11 -9.01 -18.29
C ALA A 99 -8.85 -7.86 -17.28
N THR A 100 -7.66 -7.88 -16.67
CA THR A 100 -7.23 -6.97 -15.58
C THR A 100 -6.12 -5.98 -15.96
N GLU A 101 -5.56 -6.06 -17.17
CA GLU A 101 -4.35 -5.33 -17.60
C GLU A 101 -4.41 -3.81 -17.35
N ARG A 102 -5.55 -3.17 -17.64
CA ARG A 102 -5.73 -1.72 -17.41
C ARG A 102 -5.70 -1.37 -15.92
N VAL A 103 -6.29 -2.22 -15.07
CA VAL A 103 -6.33 -2.03 -13.61
C VAL A 103 -4.93 -2.15 -13.02
N GLU A 104 -4.16 -3.13 -13.50
CA GLU A 104 -2.76 -3.36 -13.11
C GLU A 104 -1.87 -2.18 -13.49
N ARG A 105 -1.97 -1.67 -14.71
CA ARG A 105 -1.18 -0.52 -15.17
C ARG A 105 -1.44 0.72 -14.32
N ILE A 106 -2.71 1.02 -14.02
CA ILE A 106 -3.08 2.15 -13.18
C ILE A 106 -2.54 1.96 -11.76
N SER A 107 -2.72 0.78 -11.17
CA SER A 107 -2.19 0.46 -9.83
C SER A 107 -0.68 0.63 -9.76
N TRP A 108 0.06 0.21 -10.79
CA TRP A 108 1.51 0.39 -10.87
C TRP A 108 1.91 1.87 -10.96
N VAL A 109 1.23 2.68 -11.78
CA VAL A 109 1.51 4.12 -11.85
C VAL A 109 1.28 4.78 -10.49
N LEU A 110 0.17 4.46 -9.82
CA LEU A 110 -0.14 5.00 -8.49
C LEU A 110 0.87 4.55 -7.43
N HIS A 111 1.41 3.34 -7.55
CA HIS A 111 2.48 2.86 -6.70
C HIS A 111 3.77 3.70 -6.89
N VAL A 112 4.16 3.97 -8.13
CA VAL A 112 5.33 4.83 -8.42
C VAL A 112 5.11 6.25 -7.88
N VAL A 113 3.91 6.82 -8.11
CA VAL A 113 3.54 8.15 -7.59
C VAL A 113 3.62 8.21 -6.06
N SER A 114 3.27 7.12 -5.36
CA SER A 114 3.33 7.08 -3.90
C SER A 114 4.73 7.34 -3.33
N TYR A 115 5.80 6.99 -4.06
CA TYR A 115 7.18 7.29 -3.65
C TYR A 115 7.46 8.78 -3.64
N ALA A 116 7.05 9.49 -4.69
CA ALA A 116 7.22 10.94 -4.75
C ALA A 116 6.44 11.63 -3.62
N VAL A 117 5.20 11.18 -3.37
CA VAL A 117 4.34 11.72 -2.30
C VAL A 117 5.00 11.53 -0.92
N VAL A 118 5.50 10.34 -0.60
CA VAL A 118 6.13 10.10 0.71
C VAL A 118 7.44 10.86 0.87
N VAL A 119 8.26 10.97 -0.19
CA VAL A 119 9.50 11.76 -0.15
C VAL A 119 9.20 13.24 0.11
N VAL A 120 8.21 13.82 -0.60
CA VAL A 120 7.78 15.20 -0.36
C VAL A 120 7.31 15.38 1.08
N GLY A 121 6.52 14.44 1.61
CA GLY A 121 6.09 14.49 3.02
C GLY A 121 7.24 14.41 4.01
N ILE A 122 8.22 13.53 3.78
CA ILE A 122 9.43 13.42 4.63
C ILE A 122 10.21 14.74 4.63
N LEU A 123 10.50 15.29 3.44
CA LEU A 123 11.25 16.55 3.33
C LEU A 123 10.49 17.70 4.00
N ALA A 124 9.18 17.78 3.82
CA ALA A 124 8.34 18.78 4.47
C ALA A 124 8.32 18.63 6.00
N GLY A 125 8.20 17.41 6.53
CA GLY A 125 8.27 17.17 7.97
C GLY A 125 9.63 17.53 8.57
N ILE A 126 10.72 17.19 7.89
CA ILE A 126 12.08 17.57 8.32
C ILE A 126 12.26 19.09 8.27
N ALA A 127 11.81 19.76 7.20
CA ALA A 127 11.90 21.21 7.06
C ALA A 127 11.08 21.93 8.15
N ALA A 128 9.86 21.46 8.45
CA ALA A 128 9.05 21.99 9.54
C ALA A 128 9.76 21.85 10.91
N SER A 129 10.36 20.69 11.18
CA SER A 129 11.14 20.47 12.41
C SER A 129 12.40 21.33 12.46
N HIS A 130 13.10 21.48 11.34
CA HIS A 130 14.29 22.31 11.21
C HIS A 130 14.01 23.79 11.52
N ASP A 131 12.90 24.33 11.01
CA ASP A 131 12.49 25.73 11.21
C ASP A 131 12.22 26.09 12.68
N VAL A 132 11.98 25.09 13.53
CA VAL A 132 11.82 25.27 14.99
C VAL A 132 13.02 24.72 15.77
N GLY A 133 14.15 24.49 15.11
CA GLY A 133 15.39 24.01 15.75
C GLY A 133 15.31 22.57 16.28
N PHE A 134 14.45 21.74 15.68
CA PHE A 134 14.15 20.37 16.08
C PHE A 134 13.60 20.21 17.51
N ALA A 135 13.19 21.30 18.16
CA ALA A 135 12.63 21.29 19.51
C ALA A 135 11.16 21.75 19.53
N GLY A 136 10.45 21.36 20.58
CA GLY A 136 9.08 21.81 20.83
C GLY A 136 7.98 21.04 20.10
N GLY A 137 6.73 21.51 20.26
CA GLY A 137 5.53 20.81 19.82
C GLY A 137 5.49 20.57 18.30
N VAL A 138 5.85 21.58 17.50
CA VAL A 138 5.89 21.46 16.03
C VAL A 138 6.80 20.32 15.59
N SER A 139 8.05 20.31 16.06
CA SER A 139 9.03 19.27 15.74
C SER A 139 8.54 17.88 16.14
N ASN A 140 8.02 17.75 17.36
CA ASN A 140 7.52 16.47 17.88
C ASN A 140 6.39 15.91 17.01
N TRP A 141 5.36 16.72 16.73
CA TRP A 141 4.20 16.28 15.98
C TRP A 141 4.51 16.04 14.49
N ALA A 142 5.32 16.90 13.87
CA ALA A 142 5.75 16.71 12.48
C ALA A 142 6.59 15.43 12.32
N THR A 143 7.52 15.17 13.24
CA THR A 143 8.35 13.95 13.22
C THR A 143 7.50 12.70 13.47
N LEU A 144 6.58 12.74 14.44
CA LEU A 144 5.66 11.63 14.70
C LEU A 144 4.74 11.35 13.50
N ALA A 145 4.35 12.36 12.72
CA ALA A 145 3.52 12.19 11.52
C ALA A 145 4.25 11.43 10.40
N LEU A 146 5.59 11.46 10.36
CA LEU A 146 6.37 10.75 9.35
C LEU A 146 6.24 9.23 9.46
N VAL A 147 6.20 8.71 10.70
CA VAL A 147 6.11 7.27 10.96
C VAL A 147 4.87 6.64 10.31
N PRO A 148 3.64 7.10 10.60
CA PRO A 148 2.45 6.55 9.97
C PRO A 148 2.36 6.90 8.48
N LEU A 149 2.92 8.02 8.01
CA LEU A 149 2.97 8.32 6.57
C LEU A 149 3.82 7.29 5.80
N ILE A 150 5.00 6.98 6.30
CA ILE A 150 5.89 5.96 5.71
C ILE A 150 5.22 4.58 5.79
N ALA A 151 4.65 4.24 6.95
CA ALA A 151 3.95 2.97 7.13
C ALA A 151 2.73 2.85 6.20
N ALA A 152 1.99 3.94 5.96
CA ALA A 152 0.88 3.98 5.01
C ALA A 152 1.33 3.69 3.59
N GLN A 153 2.46 4.25 3.16
CA GLN A 153 3.04 3.97 1.84
C GLN A 153 3.45 2.49 1.73
N VAL A 154 4.17 1.97 2.72
CA VAL A 154 4.64 0.58 2.73
C VAL A 154 3.46 -0.41 2.73
N LEU A 155 2.45 -0.21 3.57
CA LEU A 155 1.36 -1.15 3.75
C LEU A 155 0.25 -0.98 2.70
N GLY A 156 -0.05 0.26 2.32
CA GLY A 156 -1.12 0.61 1.40
C GLY A 156 -0.71 0.58 -0.07
N ALA A 157 0.46 1.13 -0.40
CA ALA A 157 0.88 1.27 -1.79
C ALA A 157 1.75 0.10 -2.29
N VAL A 158 2.54 -0.57 -1.44
CA VAL A 158 3.48 -1.62 -1.88
C VAL A 158 2.87 -3.02 -1.89
N ASN A 159 1.85 -3.31 -1.07
CA ASN A 159 1.28 -4.66 -0.96
C ASN A 159 0.64 -5.18 -2.26
N PHE A 160 0.29 -4.31 -3.20
CA PHE A 160 -0.27 -4.71 -4.50
C PHE A 160 0.72 -5.56 -5.32
N VAL A 161 2.03 -5.37 -5.17
CA VAL A 161 3.06 -6.01 -6.02
C VAL A 161 3.43 -7.44 -5.55
N ARG A 162 2.80 -7.97 -4.50
CA ARG A 162 3.16 -9.27 -3.92
C ARG A 162 2.59 -10.46 -4.69
N ARG A 163 3.35 -11.56 -4.69
CA ARG A 163 3.15 -12.75 -5.51
C ARG A 163 1.75 -13.37 -5.44
N ASP A 164 1.16 -13.35 -4.25
CA ASP A 164 -0.11 -14.05 -3.98
C ASP A 164 -1.34 -13.11 -4.02
N GLY A 165 -1.28 -12.03 -4.81
CA GLY A 165 -2.46 -11.23 -5.16
C GLY A 165 -3.28 -11.87 -6.28
N PRO A 166 -4.45 -11.32 -6.66
CA PRO A 166 -5.19 -11.79 -7.83
C PRO A 166 -4.21 -11.90 -9.02
N PRO A 167 -4.29 -12.96 -9.84
CA PRO A 167 -3.32 -13.19 -10.89
C PRO A 167 -3.38 -12.06 -11.92
N GLY A 168 -2.53 -11.07 -11.68
CA GLY A 168 -2.42 -9.82 -12.42
C GLY A 168 -1.45 -8.83 -11.76
N THR A 169 -1.31 -8.89 -10.43
CA THR A 169 -0.64 -7.81 -9.70
C THR A 169 0.89 -7.87 -9.64
N ILE A 170 1.50 -9.01 -10.00
CA ILE A 170 2.92 -9.07 -10.41
C ILE A 170 2.97 -8.80 -11.92
N PRO A 171 3.85 -7.91 -12.41
CA PRO A 171 4.08 -7.76 -13.83
C PRO A 171 4.27 -9.12 -14.50
N THR A 172 3.54 -9.35 -15.59
CA THR A 172 3.43 -10.63 -16.30
C THR A 172 4.80 -11.23 -16.65
N HIS A 173 5.82 -10.37 -16.86
CA HIS A 173 7.19 -10.77 -17.13
C HIS A 173 7.88 -11.46 -15.95
N LEU A 174 7.68 -10.99 -14.70
CA LEU A 174 8.24 -11.64 -13.51
C LEU A 174 7.56 -12.99 -13.25
N ARG A 175 6.26 -13.10 -13.52
CA ARG A 175 5.55 -14.38 -13.41
C ARG A 175 6.03 -15.39 -14.45
N ARG A 176 6.28 -14.93 -15.68
CA ARG A 176 6.91 -15.75 -16.73
C ARG A 176 8.35 -16.14 -16.37
N LEU A 177 9.11 -15.24 -15.73
CA LEU A 177 10.46 -15.52 -15.26
C LEU A 177 10.45 -16.60 -14.16
N PHE A 178 9.59 -16.46 -13.14
CA PHE A 178 9.47 -17.48 -12.08
C PHE A 178 8.94 -18.80 -12.62
N ALA A 179 7.93 -18.80 -13.50
CA ALA A 179 7.44 -20.02 -14.14
C ALA A 179 8.48 -20.69 -15.06
N ARG A 180 9.50 -19.95 -15.53
CA ARG A 180 10.64 -20.53 -16.26
C ARG A 180 11.68 -21.11 -15.30
N ILE A 181 11.98 -20.41 -14.21
CA ILE A 181 12.89 -20.87 -13.16
C ILE A 181 12.35 -22.15 -12.49
N GLU A 182 11.05 -22.20 -12.18
CA GLU A 182 10.40 -23.36 -11.58
C GLU A 182 10.45 -24.59 -12.49
N ARG A 183 10.21 -24.40 -13.80
CA ARG A 183 10.31 -25.47 -14.81
C ARG A 183 11.73 -26.00 -14.93
N ALA A 184 12.72 -25.11 -15.03
CA ALA A 184 14.12 -25.51 -15.08
C ALA A 184 14.54 -26.33 -13.85
N ARG A 185 13.99 -26.01 -12.67
CA ARG A 185 14.29 -26.71 -11.41
C ARG A 185 13.66 -28.11 -11.28
N HIS A 186 12.69 -28.43 -12.13
CA HIS A 186 12.05 -29.76 -12.19
C HIS A 186 12.55 -30.61 -13.36
N GLU A 187 13.36 -30.02 -14.25
CA GLU A 187 14.02 -30.70 -15.37
C GLU A 187 15.44 -31.16 -15.02
N ASP A 188 15.99 -30.70 -13.88
CA ASP A 188 17.23 -31.18 -13.23
C ASP A 188 16.93 -32.22 -12.13
#